data_AF-A0A2Z6R5I7-F1
#
_entry.id   AF-A0A2Z6R5I7-F1
#
_cell.length_a   1.000
_cell.length_b   1.000
_cell.length_c   1.000
_cell.angle_alpha   90.00
_cell.angle_beta   90.00
_cell.angle_gamma   90.00
#
_symmetry.space_group_name_H-M   'P 1'
#
loop_
_entity.id
_entity.type
_entity.pdbx_description
1 polymer ?
#
loop_
_entity_poly.entity_id
_entity_poly.type
_entity_poly.pdbx_seq_one_letter_code
_entity_poly.pdbx_strand_id
1 'polypeptide(L)'
;MIYRLPFYTACTDFLINCNFLINMYHTAVYAEVWDDVPCRIIGTLNWAFLTINICLYAVIAVMTFLRICREIHFNYGKYDYKLWLSVIALSVIIQLVNIQNDGKRTYWCAAKSGQINSAIILITTIAIVLAIILFCYISILKRVCSTPEFLSSSSSSSSSSSSSSSNNRNEENTVRIAALEHYSEVERKTAKKILSYIVMFILQWIPMSISQGARLVLNEDPWVYVMGTIGRSFGGIGNVIQFILNEGFTPKPYDITIDDKNNNTLLKNSKSNINGRDHKIIIIDEDSY
;
A
#
# COMPACT_ATOMS: atom_id res chain seq x y z
N MET A 1 6.44 -2.03 -10.99
CA MET A 1 6.65 -2.33 -9.56
C MET A 1 5.60 -1.72 -8.62
N ILE A 2 5.16 -0.45 -8.81
CA ILE A 2 4.14 0.21 -7.94
C ILE A 2 2.85 -0.61 -7.79
N TYR A 3 2.47 -1.38 -8.81
CA TYR A 3 1.23 -2.17 -8.83
C TYR A 3 1.32 -3.57 -8.22
N ARG A 4 2.53 -4.11 -7.99
CA ARG A 4 2.69 -5.48 -7.47
C ARG A 4 2.51 -5.56 -5.96
N LEU A 5 2.91 -4.53 -5.23
CA LEU A 5 2.80 -4.52 -3.77
C LEU A 5 1.34 -4.44 -3.26
N PRO A 6 0.44 -3.63 -3.86
CA PRO A 6 -0.98 -3.63 -3.51
C PRO A 6 -1.69 -4.93 -3.88
N PHE A 7 -1.21 -5.61 -4.92
CA PHE A 7 -1.68 -6.96 -5.24
C PHE A 7 -1.31 -7.95 -4.11
N TYR A 8 -0.10 -7.85 -3.56
CA TYR A 8 0.30 -8.71 -2.43
C TYR A 8 -0.53 -8.47 -1.17
N THR A 9 -0.81 -7.21 -0.82
CA THR A 9 -1.70 -6.90 0.31
C THR A 9 -3.09 -7.46 0.06
N ALA A 10 -3.65 -7.30 -1.15
CA ALA A 10 -4.93 -7.88 -1.53
C ALA A 10 -4.97 -9.42 -1.42
N CYS A 11 -3.92 -10.12 -1.87
CA CYS A 11 -3.82 -11.57 -1.71
C CYS A 11 -3.81 -11.99 -0.23
N THR A 12 -3.07 -11.28 0.62
CA THR A 12 -3.06 -11.59 2.06
C THR A 12 -4.37 -11.24 2.75
N ASP A 13 -5.03 -10.14 2.38
CA ASP A 13 -6.35 -9.80 2.90
C ASP A 13 -7.41 -10.82 2.47
N PHE A 14 -7.31 -11.37 1.26
CA PHE A 14 -8.13 -12.50 0.84
C PHE A 14 -7.91 -13.72 1.74
N LEU A 15 -6.66 -14.10 2.02
CA LEU A 15 -6.36 -15.21 2.92
C LEU A 15 -6.87 -15.00 4.35
N ILE A 16 -6.73 -13.78 4.90
CA ILE A 16 -7.28 -13.41 6.21
C ILE A 16 -8.81 -13.60 6.21
N ASN A 17 -9.49 -13.05 5.21
CA ASN A 17 -10.95 -13.09 5.13
C ASN A 17 -11.48 -14.51 4.88
N CYS A 18 -10.84 -15.30 4.02
CA CYS A 18 -11.21 -16.70 3.80
C CYS A 18 -11.05 -17.53 5.07
N ASN A 19 -9.93 -17.39 5.78
CA ASN A 19 -9.71 -18.11 7.03
C ASN A 19 -10.73 -17.70 8.11
N PHE A 20 -10.99 -16.39 8.23
CA PHE A 20 -11.98 -15.87 9.16
C PHE A 20 -13.41 -16.33 8.81
N LEU A 21 -13.76 -16.37 7.52
CA LEU A 21 -15.05 -16.85 7.03
C LEU A 21 -15.25 -18.33 7.37
N ILE A 22 -14.24 -19.19 7.15
CA ILE A 22 -14.30 -20.61 7.52
C ILE A 22 -14.53 -20.77 9.02
N ASN A 23 -13.80 -19.99 9.82
CA ASN A 23 -13.90 -20.00 11.29
C ASN A 23 -15.32 -19.61 11.76
N MET A 24 -15.84 -18.50 11.23
CA MET A 24 -17.18 -17.99 11.57
C MET A 24 -18.31 -18.87 11.03
N TYR A 25 -18.15 -19.43 9.83
CA TYR A 25 -19.16 -20.29 9.21
C TYR A 25 -19.41 -21.55 10.05
N HIS A 26 -18.35 -22.17 10.58
CA HIS A 26 -18.49 -23.29 11.50
C HIS A 26 -19.30 -22.92 12.74
N THR A 27 -18.94 -21.82 13.42
CA THR A 27 -19.68 -21.36 14.60
C THR A 27 -21.14 -21.05 14.28
N ALA A 28 -21.42 -20.48 13.10
CA ALA A 28 -22.77 -20.15 12.70
C ALA A 28 -23.66 -21.38 12.43
N VAL A 29 -23.09 -22.46 11.88
CA VAL A 29 -23.83 -23.70 11.56
C VAL A 29 -24.02 -24.58 12.79
N TYR A 30 -22.95 -24.77 13.57
CA TYR A 30 -22.95 -25.73 14.67
C TYR A 30 -23.24 -25.10 16.04
N ALA A 31 -23.38 -23.77 16.11
CA ALA A 31 -23.48 -22.99 17.36
C ALA A 31 -22.32 -23.24 18.35
N GLU A 32 -21.22 -23.82 17.86
CA GLU A 32 -20.02 -24.11 18.61
C GLU A 32 -18.78 -23.79 17.76
N VAL A 33 -17.73 -23.36 18.44
CA VAL A 33 -16.41 -23.19 17.84
C VAL A 33 -15.68 -24.53 17.80
N TRP A 34 -14.81 -24.69 16.81
CA TRP A 34 -13.98 -25.88 16.56
C TRP A 34 -13.35 -26.48 17.83
N ASP A 35 -13.12 -27.80 17.77
CA ASP A 35 -12.38 -28.55 18.78
C ASP A 35 -10.93 -28.06 18.94
N ASP A 36 -10.28 -28.40 20.05
CA ASP A 36 -9.01 -27.80 20.46
C ASP A 36 -7.90 -27.84 19.38
N VAL A 37 -7.70 -28.98 18.73
CA VAL A 37 -6.65 -29.13 17.70
C VAL A 37 -6.97 -28.31 16.44
N PRO A 38 -8.12 -28.49 15.75
CA PRO A 38 -8.44 -27.68 14.59
C PRO A 38 -8.54 -26.19 14.92
N CYS A 39 -9.04 -25.84 16.11
CA CYS A 39 -9.14 -24.46 16.55
C CYS A 39 -7.77 -23.79 16.70
N ARG A 40 -6.79 -24.49 17.27
CA ARG A 40 -5.41 -24.00 17.33
C ARG A 40 -4.84 -23.76 15.94
N ILE A 41 -5.01 -24.69 15.01
CA ILE A 41 -4.50 -24.55 13.63
C ILE A 41 -5.12 -23.33 12.94
N ILE A 42 -6.45 -23.17 13.02
CA ILE A 42 -7.17 -22.05 12.42
C ILE A 42 -6.72 -20.72 13.05
N GLY A 43 -6.61 -20.67 14.38
CA GLY A 43 -6.13 -19.50 15.12
C GLY A 43 -4.72 -19.10 14.72
N THR A 44 -3.81 -20.08 14.66
CA THR A 44 -2.43 -19.90 14.23
C THR A 44 -2.35 -19.39 12.80
N LEU A 45 -3.09 -19.98 11.85
CA LEU A 45 -3.14 -19.52 10.45
C LEU A 45 -3.66 -18.08 10.32
N ASN A 46 -4.74 -17.76 11.02
CA ASN A 46 -5.29 -16.40 11.05
C ASN A 46 -4.24 -15.39 11.51
N TRP A 47 -3.51 -15.73 12.58
CA TRP A 47 -2.47 -14.88 13.13
C TRP A 47 -1.24 -14.75 12.21
N ALA A 48 -0.87 -15.81 11.51
CA ALA A 48 0.14 -15.77 10.44
C ALA A 48 -0.25 -14.78 9.35
N PHE A 49 -1.45 -14.91 8.80
CA PHE A 49 -1.90 -14.05 7.71
C PHE A 49 -1.99 -12.57 8.13
N LEU A 50 -2.47 -12.29 9.34
CA LEU A 50 -2.46 -10.94 9.92
C LEU A 50 -1.03 -10.37 10.00
N THR A 51 -0.08 -11.14 10.53
CA THR A 51 1.31 -10.69 10.66
C THR A 51 1.97 -10.45 9.31
N ILE A 52 1.77 -11.35 8.33
CA ILE A 52 2.26 -11.18 6.96
C ILE A 52 1.71 -9.88 6.35
N ASN A 53 0.40 -9.64 6.50
CA ASN A 53 -0.23 -8.42 5.98
C ASN A 53 0.35 -7.14 6.61
N ILE A 54 0.51 -7.11 7.94
CA ILE A 54 1.15 -5.99 8.66
C ILE A 54 2.59 -5.76 8.15
N CYS A 55 3.39 -6.82 8.03
CA CYS A 55 4.76 -6.71 7.54
C CYS A 55 4.84 -6.23 6.08
N LEU A 56 3.89 -6.61 5.22
CA LEU A 56 3.82 -6.10 3.84
C LEU A 56 3.61 -4.59 3.81
N TYR A 57 2.77 -4.02 4.68
CA TYR A 57 2.60 -2.57 4.78
C TYR A 57 3.91 -1.86 5.19
N ALA A 58 4.68 -2.44 6.12
CA ALA A 58 6.00 -1.91 6.48
C ALA A 58 6.96 -1.92 5.28
N VAL A 59 7.01 -3.04 4.54
CA VAL A 59 7.84 -3.18 3.33
C VAL A 59 7.41 -2.15 2.28
N ILE A 60 6.11 -1.97 2.03
CA ILE A 60 5.61 -0.96 1.09
C ILE A 60 6.11 0.43 1.43
N ALA A 61 6.03 0.82 2.71
CA ALA A 61 6.48 2.13 3.16
C ALA A 61 7.99 2.30 3.00
N VAL A 62 8.80 1.33 3.44
CA VAL A 62 10.26 1.38 3.35
C VAL A 62 10.73 1.39 1.90
N MET A 63 10.15 0.52 1.05
CA MET A 63 10.49 0.46 -0.37
C MET A 63 10.19 1.78 -1.09
N THR A 64 9.07 2.41 -0.73
CA THR A 64 8.69 3.69 -1.32
C THR A 64 9.59 4.83 -0.82
N PHE A 65 9.95 4.82 0.47
CA PHE A 65 10.93 5.75 1.03
C PHE A 65 12.30 5.62 0.35
N LEU A 66 12.84 4.40 0.19
CA LEU A 66 14.12 4.16 -0.46
C LEU A 66 14.12 4.66 -1.91
N ARG A 67 12.99 4.47 -2.61
CA ARG A 67 12.85 4.95 -3.99
C ARG A 67 12.80 6.46 -4.12
N ILE A 68 12.08 7.16 -3.24
CA ILE A 68 11.85 8.61 -3.37
C ILE A 68 12.96 9.41 -2.68
N CYS A 69 13.31 9.06 -1.45
CA CYS A 69 14.27 9.83 -0.66
C CYS A 69 15.72 9.45 -0.95
N ARG A 70 15.98 8.20 -1.35
CA ARG A 70 17.33 7.72 -1.64
C ARG A 70 17.59 7.39 -3.10
N GLU A 71 16.57 7.50 -3.96
CA GLU A 71 16.66 7.19 -5.41
C GLU A 71 17.16 5.76 -5.69
N ILE A 72 17.01 4.85 -4.72
CA ILE A 72 17.41 3.45 -4.86
C ILE A 72 16.26 2.69 -5.52
N HIS A 73 16.46 2.32 -6.79
CA HIS A 73 15.50 1.54 -7.55
C HIS A 73 15.80 0.05 -7.44
N PHE A 74 15.04 -0.66 -6.60
CA PHE A 74 15.06 -2.12 -6.61
C PHE A 74 14.13 -2.63 -7.72
N ASN A 75 14.70 -3.22 -8.77
CA ASN A 75 13.88 -3.82 -9.83
C ASN A 75 13.73 -5.32 -9.58
N TYR A 76 12.77 -5.69 -8.74
CA TYR A 76 12.66 -7.08 -8.27
C TYR A 76 12.12 -8.07 -9.33
N GLY A 77 11.62 -7.64 -10.50
CA GLY A 77 11.44 -8.49 -11.70
C GLY A 77 11.03 -9.95 -11.43
N LYS A 78 11.95 -10.89 -11.69
CA LYS A 78 11.80 -12.35 -11.44
C LYS A 78 12.09 -12.76 -9.98
N TYR A 79 12.71 -11.87 -9.20
CA TYR A 79 13.15 -12.05 -7.82
C TYR A 79 12.16 -11.53 -6.76
N ASP A 80 10.92 -11.17 -7.13
CA ASP A 80 9.88 -10.75 -6.19
C ASP A 80 9.63 -11.79 -5.06
N TYR A 81 9.87 -13.08 -5.34
CA TYR A 81 9.75 -14.13 -4.34
C TYR A 81 10.71 -13.97 -3.15
N LYS A 82 11.86 -13.29 -3.33
CA LYS A 82 12.82 -13.04 -2.24
C LYS A 82 12.24 -12.07 -1.21
N LEU A 83 11.45 -11.09 -1.67
CA LEU A 83 10.74 -10.16 -0.79
C LEU A 83 9.69 -10.91 0.03
N TRP A 84 8.87 -11.73 -0.63
CA TRP A 84 7.90 -12.60 0.05
C TRP A 84 8.54 -13.54 1.06
N LEU A 85 9.66 -14.16 0.69
CA LEU A 85 10.39 -15.06 1.58
C LEU A 85 10.84 -14.32 2.85
N SER A 86 11.34 -13.09 2.73
CA SER A 86 11.76 -12.29 3.89
C SER A 86 10.59 -11.93 4.81
N VAL A 87 9.43 -11.58 4.24
CA VAL A 87 8.21 -11.22 4.99
C VAL A 87 7.64 -12.43 5.70
N ILE A 88 7.57 -13.57 5.01
CA ILE A 88 7.10 -14.84 5.59
C ILE A 88 8.06 -15.27 6.70
N ALA A 89 9.37 -15.21 6.48
CA ALA A 89 10.35 -15.57 7.50
C ALA A 89 10.20 -14.73 8.78
N LEU A 90 10.08 -13.40 8.64
CA LEU A 90 9.85 -12.51 9.78
C LEU A 90 8.52 -12.84 10.49
N SER A 91 7.47 -13.09 9.72
CA SER A 91 6.14 -13.42 10.26
C SER A 91 6.14 -14.75 11.02
N VAL A 92 6.86 -15.76 10.51
CA VAL A 92 7.04 -17.06 11.17
C VAL A 92 7.79 -16.90 12.49
N ILE A 93 8.84 -16.07 12.55
CA ILE A 93 9.57 -15.80 13.80
C ILE A 93 8.62 -15.23 14.85
N ILE A 94 7.83 -14.21 14.49
CA ILE A 94 6.85 -13.59 15.39
C ILE A 94 5.79 -14.62 15.82
N GLN A 95 5.42 -15.55 14.93
CA GLN A 95 4.43 -16.59 15.20
C GLN A 95 4.94 -17.70 16.13
N LEU A 96 6.21 -18.09 16.02
CA LEU A 96 6.81 -19.07 16.92
C LEU A 96 6.76 -18.61 18.38
N VAL A 97 6.83 -17.29 18.61
CA VAL A 97 6.66 -16.70 19.96
C VAL A 97 5.21 -16.79 20.44
N ASN A 98 4.23 -16.74 19.53
CA ASN A 98 2.81 -16.67 19.89
C ASN A 98 2.06 -18.01 19.84
N ILE A 99 2.60 -19.05 19.20
CA ILE A 99 1.87 -20.30 18.90
C ILE A 99 1.29 -21.04 20.11
N GLN A 100 1.91 -20.88 21.29
CA GLN A 100 1.44 -21.50 22.53
C GLN A 100 0.17 -20.84 23.09
N ASN A 101 -0.13 -19.63 22.62
CA ASN A 101 -1.23 -18.81 23.12
C ASN A 101 -2.51 -18.94 22.29
N ASP A 102 -2.49 -19.71 21.20
CA ASP A 102 -3.65 -19.90 20.33
C ASP A 102 -4.60 -20.98 20.88
N GLY A 103 -5.91 -20.80 20.68
CA GLY A 103 -6.95 -21.73 21.11
C GLY A 103 -8.38 -21.21 20.96
N LYS A 104 -9.28 -21.78 21.77
CA LYS A 104 -10.72 -21.53 21.72
C LYS A 104 -11.10 -20.18 22.37
N ARG A 105 -11.98 -19.42 21.72
CA ARG A 105 -12.70 -18.27 22.32
C ARG A 105 -14.20 -18.47 22.19
N THR A 106 -14.99 -17.55 22.74
CA THR A 106 -16.46 -17.60 22.78
C THR A 106 -17.10 -17.72 21.40
N TYR A 107 -16.61 -16.97 20.40
CA TYR A 107 -17.25 -16.91 19.07
C TYR A 107 -16.40 -17.45 17.92
N TRP A 108 -15.08 -17.60 18.11
CA TRP A 108 -14.18 -18.11 17.07
C TRP A 108 -12.85 -18.59 17.65
N CYS A 109 -12.06 -19.23 16.81
CA CYS A 109 -10.70 -19.67 17.13
C CYS A 109 -9.65 -18.55 16.92
N ALA A 110 -8.91 -18.20 17.97
CA ALA A 110 -7.88 -17.15 17.97
C ALA A 110 -6.98 -17.30 19.21
N ALA A 111 -6.37 -16.23 19.71
CA ALA A 111 -5.66 -16.26 20.99
C ALA A 111 -6.62 -16.62 22.14
N LYS A 112 -6.20 -17.52 23.04
CA LYS A 112 -7.02 -18.03 24.15
C LYS A 112 -7.62 -16.91 24.99
N SER A 113 -8.82 -17.15 25.52
CA SER A 113 -9.44 -16.28 26.53
C SER A 113 -8.54 -16.17 27.77
N GLY A 114 -8.52 -14.99 28.40
CA GLY A 114 -7.70 -14.70 29.58
C GLY A 114 -6.19 -14.50 29.33
N GLN A 115 -5.67 -14.82 28.13
CA GLN A 115 -4.28 -14.57 27.78
C GLN A 115 -4.06 -13.21 27.11
N ILE A 116 -3.20 -12.40 27.70
CA ILE A 116 -2.86 -11.05 27.21
C ILE A 116 -1.66 -11.03 26.24
N ASN A 117 -0.81 -12.06 26.26
CA ASN A 117 0.45 -12.08 25.49
C ASN A 117 0.24 -11.84 23.99
N SER A 118 -0.72 -12.52 23.37
CA SER A 118 -1.01 -12.34 21.94
C SER A 118 -1.54 -10.94 21.62
N ALA A 119 -2.30 -10.34 22.54
CA ALA A 119 -2.80 -8.97 22.37
C ALA A 119 -1.64 -7.97 22.45
N ILE A 120 -0.73 -8.14 23.41
CA ILE A 120 0.48 -7.32 23.55
C ILE A 120 1.33 -7.41 22.29
N ILE A 121 1.68 -8.62 21.85
CA ILE A 121 2.53 -8.83 20.67
C ILE A 121 1.91 -8.17 19.44
N LEU A 122 0.59 -8.33 19.24
CA LEU A 122 -0.09 -7.75 18.08
C LEU A 122 -0.14 -6.22 18.14
N ILE A 123 -0.50 -5.63 19.29
CA ILE A 123 -0.51 -4.17 19.48
C ILE A 123 0.88 -3.59 19.27
N THR A 124 1.90 -4.20 19.88
CA THR A 124 3.30 -3.76 19.73
C THR A 124 3.76 -3.84 18.28
N THR A 125 3.42 -4.91 17.57
CA THR A 125 3.75 -5.07 16.14
C THR A 125 3.08 -3.99 15.29
N ILE A 126 1.79 -3.73 15.51
CA ILE A 126 1.05 -2.65 14.82
C ILE A 126 1.69 -1.29 15.11
N ALA A 127 2.03 -1.00 16.36
CA ALA A 127 2.64 0.27 16.76
C ALA A 127 4.02 0.48 16.12
N ILE A 128 4.88 -0.55 16.10
CA ILE A 128 6.20 -0.49 15.45
C ILE A 128 6.04 -0.23 13.95
N VAL A 129 5.14 -0.96 13.27
CA VAL A 129 4.91 -0.76 11.84
C VAL A 129 4.33 0.61 11.54
N LEU A 130 3.38 1.10 12.35
CA LEU A 130 2.85 2.45 12.21
C LEU A 130 3.95 3.51 12.35
N ALA A 131 4.86 3.36 13.32
CA ALA A 131 5.98 4.27 13.51
C ALA A 131 6.92 4.28 12.28
N ILE A 132 7.23 3.10 11.71
CA ILE A 132 8.02 2.98 10.48
C ILE A 132 7.32 3.69 9.32
N ILE A 133 6.02 3.47 9.15
CA ILE A 133 5.21 4.08 8.09
C ILE A 133 5.21 5.61 8.22
N LEU A 134 4.96 6.14 9.42
CA LEU A 134 4.95 7.57 9.70
C LEU A 134 6.34 8.20 9.45
N PHE A 135 7.41 7.55 9.91
CA PHE A 135 8.78 8.00 9.65
C PHE A 135 9.09 8.07 8.15
N CYS A 136 8.75 7.02 7.40
CA CYS A 136 8.92 6.98 5.95
C CYS A 136 8.14 8.11 5.29
N TYR A 137 6.90 8.34 5.71
CA TYR A 137 6.03 9.37 5.15
C TYR A 137 6.53 10.80 5.41
N ILE A 138 6.91 11.12 6.65
CA ILE A 138 7.45 12.45 7.00
C ILE A 138 8.72 12.71 6.18
N SER A 139 9.57 11.70 6.00
CA SER A 139 10.78 11.82 5.20
C SER A 139 10.49 12.07 3.72
N ILE A 140 9.47 11.40 3.17
CA ILE A 140 8.99 11.62 1.79
C ILE A 140 8.43 13.03 1.65
N LEU A 141 7.57 13.48 2.56
CA LEU A 141 7.01 14.83 2.54
C LEU A 141 8.11 15.89 2.61
N LYS A 142 9.10 15.70 3.48
CA LYS A 142 10.23 16.62 3.60
C LYS A 142 11.01 16.72 2.30
N ARG A 143 11.30 15.58 1.65
CA ARG A 143 11.98 15.56 0.34
C ARG A 143 11.19 16.32 -0.71
N VAL A 144 9.90 16.00 -0.86
CA VAL A 144 9.02 16.62 -1.89
C VAL A 144 8.83 18.12 -1.64
N CYS A 145 8.73 18.56 -0.38
CA CYS A 145 8.57 19.96 -0.03
C CYS A 145 9.86 20.78 -0.18
N SER A 146 11.03 20.18 0.06
CA SER A 146 12.33 20.87 -0.07
C SER A 146 12.83 21.01 -1.51
N THR A 147 12.39 20.15 -2.44
CA THR A 147 12.77 20.23 -3.87
C THR A 147 12.42 21.58 -4.54
N PRO A 148 11.20 22.14 -4.39
CA PRO A 148 10.86 23.44 -4.99
C PRO A 148 11.61 24.65 -4.39
N GLU A 149 11.98 24.59 -3.11
CA GLU A 149 12.59 25.71 -2.37
C GLU A 149 14.08 25.92 -2.70
N PHE A 150 14.81 24.83 -2.99
CA PHE A 150 16.21 24.88 -3.46
C PHE A 150 16.33 25.47 -4.88
N LEU A 151 15.30 25.31 -5.70
CA LEU A 151 15.35 25.76 -7.09
C LEU A 151 14.88 27.21 -7.28
N SER A 152 13.93 27.70 -6.47
CA SER A 152 13.52 29.12 -6.46
C SER A 152 14.64 30.06 -5.98
N SER A 153 15.49 29.59 -5.06
CA SER A 153 16.69 30.29 -4.59
C SER A 153 17.85 30.26 -5.60
N SER A 154 17.95 29.18 -6.41
CA SER A 154 18.95 29.08 -7.48
C SER A 154 18.63 29.92 -8.73
N SER A 155 17.34 30.25 -8.95
CA SER A 155 16.88 31.04 -10.11
C SER A 155 16.83 32.56 -9.84
N SER A 156 16.78 32.96 -8.57
CA SER A 156 16.80 34.37 -8.15
C SER A 156 18.22 34.95 -8.03
N SER A 157 19.26 34.12 -8.08
CA SER A 157 20.66 34.54 -7.99
C SER A 157 21.34 34.83 -9.34
N SER A 158 20.67 34.61 -10.48
CA SER A 158 21.21 34.84 -11.83
C SER A 158 20.78 36.16 -12.49
N SER A 159 20.38 37.17 -11.71
CA SER A 159 20.12 38.53 -12.21
C SER A 159 21.29 39.47 -11.91
N SER A 160 22.47 39.15 -12.44
CA SER A 160 23.49 40.17 -12.70
C SER A 160 24.46 39.73 -13.80
N SER A 161 24.31 40.40 -14.95
CA SER A 161 25.32 40.75 -15.94
C SER A 161 25.10 40.26 -17.40
N SER A 162 24.99 41.28 -18.26
CA SER A 162 25.37 41.35 -19.68
C SER A 162 24.53 40.64 -20.76
N SER A 163 23.79 41.49 -21.45
CA SER A 163 23.31 41.43 -22.83
C SER A 163 24.25 40.71 -23.84
N SER A 164 23.77 39.63 -24.45
CA SER A 164 23.74 39.36 -25.91
C SER A 164 23.45 37.87 -26.21
N SER A 165 22.59 37.62 -27.21
CA SER A 165 22.06 36.30 -27.68
C SER A 165 20.97 35.65 -26.81
N SER A 166 19.71 36.07 -27.00
CA SER A 166 18.62 35.93 -26.03
C SER A 166 17.39 35.11 -26.49
N ASN A 167 17.51 34.22 -27.48
CA ASN A 167 16.38 33.34 -27.85
C ASN A 167 16.56 31.90 -27.35
N ASN A 168 17.72 31.27 -27.58
CA ASN A 168 17.91 29.85 -27.20
C ASN A 168 18.02 29.61 -25.69
N ARG A 169 18.53 30.57 -24.91
CA ARG A 169 18.67 30.43 -23.44
C ARG A 169 17.31 30.51 -22.72
N ASN A 170 16.36 31.27 -23.25
CA ASN A 170 15.03 31.36 -22.67
C ASN A 170 14.24 30.07 -22.92
N GLU A 171 14.42 29.44 -24.08
CA GLU A 171 13.80 28.16 -24.42
C GLU A 171 14.35 27.02 -23.55
N GLU A 172 15.66 26.92 -23.36
CA GLU A 172 16.28 25.90 -22.49
C GLU A 172 15.85 26.02 -21.02
N ASN A 173 15.78 27.26 -20.50
CA ASN A 173 15.30 27.50 -19.14
C ASN A 173 13.81 27.15 -18.98
N THR A 174 12.99 27.44 -19.99
CA THR A 174 11.56 27.11 -19.98
C THR A 174 11.34 25.59 -20.02
N VAL A 175 12.13 24.86 -20.83
CA VAL A 175 12.08 23.38 -20.91
C VAL A 175 12.53 22.74 -19.59
N ARG A 176 13.57 23.26 -18.93
CA ARG A 176 14.01 22.77 -17.60
C ARG A 176 12.96 23.02 -16.52
N ILE A 177 12.33 24.19 -16.51
CA ILE A 177 11.24 24.52 -15.57
C ILE A 177 10.04 23.60 -15.80
N ALA A 178 9.63 23.36 -17.05
CA ALA A 178 8.54 22.45 -17.38
C ALA A 178 8.84 20.98 -17.02
N ALA A 179 10.07 20.51 -17.24
CA ALA A 179 10.50 19.17 -16.85
C ALA A 179 10.50 18.99 -15.32
N LEU A 180 10.90 20.04 -14.58
CA LEU A 180 10.90 20.03 -13.12
C LEU A 180 9.49 20.12 -12.54
N GLU A 181 8.62 20.95 -13.12
CA GLU A 181 7.21 21.03 -12.72
C GLU A 181 6.54 19.68 -12.91
N HIS A 182 6.77 19.03 -14.06
CA HIS A 182 6.30 17.67 -14.32
C HIS A 182 6.86 16.66 -13.31
N TYR A 183 8.15 16.74 -12.97
CA TYR A 183 8.77 15.88 -11.96
C TYR A 183 8.14 16.06 -10.57
N SER A 184 7.94 17.31 -10.14
CA SER A 184 7.28 17.64 -8.87
C SER A 184 5.82 17.17 -8.82
N GLU A 185 5.12 17.20 -9.95
CA GLU A 185 3.74 16.72 -10.05
C GLU A 185 3.66 15.18 -9.95
N VAL A 186 4.62 14.48 -10.56
CA VAL A 186 4.75 13.01 -10.45
C VAL A 186 5.08 12.60 -9.01
N GLU A 187 5.96 13.33 -8.33
CA GLU A 187 6.28 13.12 -6.91
C GLU A 187 5.08 13.39 -6.00
N ARG A 188 4.35 14.49 -6.22
CA ARG A 188 3.12 14.82 -5.47
C ARG A 188 2.03 13.76 -5.64
N LYS A 189 1.84 13.26 -6.87
CA LYS A 189 0.92 12.15 -7.15
C LYS A 189 1.34 10.89 -6.39
N THR A 190 2.63 10.61 -6.28
CA THR A 190 3.16 9.46 -5.55
C THR A 190 2.97 9.63 -4.04
N ALA A 191 3.25 10.80 -3.48
CA ALA A 191 2.99 11.11 -2.06
C ALA A 191 1.51 10.98 -1.68
N LYS A 192 0.60 11.43 -2.57
CA LYS A 192 -0.85 11.25 -2.36
C LYS A 192 -1.27 9.78 -2.34
N LYS A 193 -0.66 8.94 -3.19
CA LYS A 193 -0.89 7.48 -3.15
C LYS A 193 -0.42 6.90 -1.81
N ILE A 194 0.75 7.28 -1.34
CA ILE A 194 1.30 6.84 -0.04
C ILE A 194 0.37 7.24 1.11
N LEU A 195 -0.12 8.48 1.12
CA LEU A 195 -1.09 8.94 2.11
C LEU A 195 -2.35 8.05 2.13
N SER A 196 -2.84 7.61 0.96
CA SER A 196 -3.96 6.67 0.89
C SER A 196 -3.64 5.32 1.53
N TYR A 197 -2.41 4.80 1.41
CA TYR A 197 -1.98 3.58 2.11
C TYR A 197 -1.94 3.76 3.63
N ILE A 198 -1.49 4.92 4.11
CA ILE A 198 -1.46 5.23 5.55
C ILE A 198 -2.88 5.28 6.11
N VAL A 199 -3.78 5.97 5.44
CA VAL A 199 -5.18 6.07 5.86
C VAL A 199 -5.83 4.68 5.91
N MET A 200 -5.58 3.82 4.92
CA MET A 200 -6.10 2.45 4.96
C MET A 200 -5.51 1.63 6.10
N PHE A 201 -4.20 1.74 6.35
CA PHE A 201 -3.57 1.08 7.50
C PHE A 201 -4.24 1.52 8.81
N ILE A 202 -4.48 2.82 8.99
CA ILE A 202 -5.17 3.38 10.16
C ILE A 202 -6.59 2.82 10.28
N LEU A 203 -7.37 2.84 9.19
CA LEU A 203 -8.76 2.35 9.19
C LEU A 203 -8.87 0.85 9.49
N GLN A 204 -7.92 0.05 9.00
CA GLN A 204 -7.87 -1.40 9.23
C GLN A 204 -7.40 -1.72 10.67
N TRP A 205 -6.32 -1.10 11.11
CA TRP A 205 -5.60 -1.52 12.32
C TRP A 205 -6.00 -0.79 13.60
N ILE A 206 -6.64 0.39 13.54
CA ILE A 206 -7.17 1.04 14.75
C ILE A 206 -8.31 0.24 15.40
N PRO A 207 -9.39 -0.14 14.68
CA PRO A 207 -10.46 -0.94 15.27
C PRO A 207 -9.94 -2.28 15.82
N MET A 208 -9.00 -2.89 15.10
CA MET A 208 -8.34 -4.11 15.53
C MET A 208 -7.53 -3.91 16.82
N SER A 209 -6.81 -2.79 16.93
CA SER A 209 -6.04 -2.44 18.14
C SER A 209 -6.94 -2.14 19.32
N ILE A 210 -8.10 -1.49 19.11
CA ILE A 210 -9.11 -1.26 20.15
C ILE A 210 -9.63 -2.60 20.68
N SER A 211 -9.95 -3.54 19.78
CA SER A 211 -10.35 -4.90 20.14
C SER A 211 -9.27 -5.62 20.97
N GLN A 212 -7.99 -5.49 20.60
CA GLN A 212 -6.91 -6.06 21.40
C GLN A 212 -6.69 -5.33 22.73
N GLY A 213 -6.87 -4.01 22.78
CA GLY A 213 -6.74 -3.21 23.99
C GLY A 213 -7.79 -3.57 25.04
N ALA A 214 -9.03 -3.83 24.60
CA ALA A 214 -10.07 -4.37 25.47
C ALA A 214 -9.68 -5.71 26.10
N ARG A 215 -8.95 -6.56 25.38
CA ARG A 215 -8.44 -7.83 25.90
C ARG A 215 -7.34 -7.65 26.96
N LEU A 216 -6.56 -6.56 26.91
CA LEU A 216 -5.55 -6.28 27.94
C LEU A 216 -6.19 -6.04 29.31
N VAL A 217 -7.41 -5.51 29.33
CA VAL A 217 -8.22 -5.33 30.55
C VAL A 217 -9.18 -6.50 30.80
N LEU A 218 -8.95 -7.64 30.13
CA LEU A 218 -9.75 -8.87 30.23
C LEU A 218 -11.24 -8.67 29.90
N ASN A 219 -11.58 -7.68 29.08
CA ASN A 219 -12.93 -7.50 28.57
C ASN A 219 -13.17 -8.46 27.38
N GLU A 220 -14.19 -9.31 27.49
CA GLU A 220 -14.61 -10.27 26.46
C GLU A 220 -16.07 -10.07 26.01
N ASP A 221 -16.58 -8.85 26.14
CA ASP A 221 -17.93 -8.49 25.71
C ASP A 221 -18.07 -8.60 24.17
N PRO A 222 -19.30 -8.80 23.64
CA PRO A 222 -19.55 -8.95 22.21
C PRO A 222 -19.01 -7.81 21.34
N TRP A 223 -19.00 -6.57 21.84
CA TRP A 223 -18.50 -5.40 21.09
C TRP A 223 -17.01 -5.53 20.74
N VAL A 224 -16.22 -6.22 21.58
CA VAL A 224 -14.79 -6.47 21.33
C VAL A 224 -14.61 -7.29 20.06
N TYR A 225 -15.48 -8.27 19.85
CA TYR A 225 -15.50 -9.11 18.67
C TYR A 225 -15.96 -8.30 17.44
N VAL A 226 -16.99 -7.47 17.57
CA VAL A 226 -17.45 -6.57 16.49
C VAL A 226 -16.33 -5.66 16.01
N MET A 227 -15.58 -5.02 16.91
CA MET A 227 -14.44 -4.17 16.54
C MET A 227 -13.32 -4.95 15.83
N GLY A 228 -13.07 -6.18 16.27
CA GLY A 228 -12.11 -7.07 15.63
C GLY A 228 -12.53 -7.50 14.22
N THR A 229 -13.83 -7.71 14.00
CA THR A 229 -14.39 -8.04 12.68
C THR A 229 -14.33 -6.83 11.75
N ILE A 230 -14.71 -5.65 12.24
CA ILE A 230 -14.63 -4.39 11.49
C ILE A 230 -13.21 -4.17 10.98
N GLY A 231 -12.21 -4.27 11.86
CA GLY A 231 -10.80 -4.09 11.49
C GLY A 231 -10.35 -5.05 10.38
N ARG A 232 -10.76 -6.33 10.44
CA ARG A 232 -10.41 -7.32 9.40
C ARG A 232 -11.06 -7.02 8.04
N SER A 233 -12.33 -6.64 8.03
CA SER A 233 -13.08 -6.41 6.79
C SER A 233 -12.61 -5.15 6.04
N PHE A 234 -12.14 -4.13 6.76
CA PHE A 234 -11.67 -2.88 6.14
C PHE A 234 -10.43 -3.06 5.26
N GLY A 235 -9.60 -4.09 5.47
CA GLY A 235 -8.42 -4.35 4.64
C GLY A 235 -8.76 -4.62 3.18
N GLY A 236 -9.66 -5.59 2.95
CA GLY A 236 -10.11 -5.95 1.60
C GLY A 236 -10.81 -4.79 0.88
N ILE A 237 -11.72 -4.10 1.57
CA ILE A 237 -12.41 -2.91 1.04
C ILE A 237 -11.41 -1.80 0.70
N GLY A 238 -10.42 -1.59 1.57
CA GLY A 238 -9.39 -0.57 1.40
C GLY A 238 -8.54 -0.80 0.16
N ASN A 239 -8.12 -2.03 -0.11
CA ASN A 239 -7.36 -2.36 -1.32
C ASN A 239 -8.18 -2.09 -2.60
N VAL A 240 -9.48 -2.40 -2.61
CA VAL A 240 -10.37 -2.12 -3.75
C VAL A 240 -10.48 -0.61 -3.97
N ILE A 241 -10.68 0.18 -2.91
CA ILE A 241 -10.73 1.64 -3.00
C ILE A 241 -9.41 2.19 -3.55
N GLN A 242 -8.27 1.69 -3.07
CA GLN A 242 -6.95 2.11 -3.56
C GLN A 242 -6.74 1.78 -5.03
N PHE A 243 -7.17 0.57 -5.45
CA PHE A 243 -7.12 0.17 -6.85
C PHE A 243 -7.92 1.14 -7.73
N ILE A 244 -9.16 1.43 -7.35
CA ILE A 244 -10.04 2.36 -8.06
C ILE A 244 -9.43 3.77 -8.12
N LEU A 245 -8.90 4.29 -7.01
CA LEU A 245 -8.31 5.63 -6.96
C LEU A 245 -7.03 5.74 -7.80
N ASN A 246 -6.31 4.64 -7.99
CA ASN A 246 -5.01 4.62 -8.63
C ASN A 246 -5.08 4.29 -10.13
N GLU A 247 -5.94 3.35 -10.53
CA GLU A 247 -6.08 2.85 -11.90
C GLU A 247 -7.33 3.40 -12.60
N GLY A 248 -8.40 3.71 -11.84
CA GLY A 248 -9.72 4.02 -12.40
C GLY A 248 -10.51 2.76 -12.77
N PHE A 249 -11.82 2.91 -12.98
CA PHE A 249 -12.70 1.79 -13.43
C PHE A 249 -12.57 1.49 -14.93
N THR A 250 -12.08 2.46 -15.70
CA THR A 250 -11.97 2.38 -17.15
C THR A 250 -10.52 2.54 -17.59
N PRO A 251 -10.00 1.65 -18.46
CA PRO A 251 -8.68 1.82 -19.04
C PRO A 251 -8.62 3.17 -19.77
N LYS A 252 -7.55 3.93 -19.54
CA LYS A 252 -7.35 5.19 -20.27
C LYS A 252 -7.07 4.85 -21.73
N PRO A 253 -7.84 5.40 -22.69
CA PRO A 253 -7.50 5.22 -24.10
C PRO A 253 -6.15 5.88 -24.36
N TYR A 254 -5.24 5.13 -24.99
CA TYR A 254 -4.02 5.70 -25.53
C TYR A 254 -4.37 6.35 -26.88
N ASP A 255 -4.39 7.67 -26.94
CA ASP A 255 -4.40 8.38 -28.23
C ASP A 255 -2.97 8.43 -28.76
N ILE A 256 -2.67 7.57 -29.74
CA ILE A 256 -1.43 7.63 -30.51
C ILE A 256 -1.56 8.81 -31.48
N THR A 257 -0.92 9.94 -31.14
CA THR A 257 -0.75 11.03 -32.10
C THR A 257 0.51 10.74 -32.92
N ILE A 258 0.34 10.37 -34.19
CA ILE A 258 1.47 10.23 -35.13
C ILE A 258 1.84 11.65 -35.56
N ASP A 259 3.02 12.11 -35.16
CA ASP A 259 3.59 13.38 -35.61
C ASP A 259 4.38 13.11 -36.91
N ASP A 260 3.75 13.32 -38.06
CA ASP A 260 4.31 13.06 -39.40
C ASP A 260 5.52 13.95 -39.76
N LYS A 261 5.97 14.85 -38.86
CA LYS A 261 7.06 15.79 -39.14
C LYS A 261 8.45 15.34 -38.69
N ASN A 262 8.56 14.32 -37.85
CA ASN A 262 9.82 13.68 -37.48
C ASN A 262 9.47 12.25 -37.10
N ASN A 263 10.13 11.24 -37.68
CA ASN A 263 9.92 9.79 -37.46
C ASN A 263 10.15 9.30 -36.01
N ASN A 264 9.62 10.00 -35.00
CA ASN A 264 9.70 9.70 -33.58
C ASN A 264 8.29 9.60 -33.03
N THR A 265 7.86 8.37 -32.73
CA THR A 265 6.59 8.09 -32.06
C THR A 265 6.63 8.63 -30.63
N LEU A 266 5.94 9.75 -30.37
CA LEU A 266 5.87 10.34 -29.04
C LEU A 266 4.56 9.93 -28.36
N LEU A 267 4.65 9.00 -27.39
CA LEU A 267 3.49 8.55 -26.63
C LEU A 267 3.12 9.61 -25.57
N LYS A 268 2.07 10.39 -25.80
CA LYS A 268 1.62 11.43 -24.85
C LYS A 268 0.33 11.02 -24.16
N ASN A 269 0.35 10.94 -22.83
CA ASN A 269 -0.84 10.75 -22.00
C ASN A 269 -1.68 12.04 -22.00
N SER A 270 -2.72 12.13 -22.84
CA SER A 270 -3.70 13.22 -22.76
C SER A 270 -4.88 12.83 -21.90
N LYS A 271 -5.29 13.75 -21.02
CA LYS A 271 -6.54 13.67 -20.26
C LYS A 271 -7.64 14.18 -21.20
N SER A 272 -8.40 13.28 -21.81
CA SER A 272 -9.40 13.64 -22.83
C SER A 272 -10.48 14.56 -22.24
N ASN A 273 -10.52 15.81 -22.71
CA ASN A 273 -11.71 16.64 -22.63
C ASN A 273 -12.53 16.31 -23.86
N ILE A 274 -13.70 15.70 -23.65
CA ILE A 274 -14.58 15.20 -24.71
C ILE A 274 -15.12 16.42 -25.48
N ASN A 275 -14.69 16.56 -26.73
CA ASN A 275 -15.49 17.25 -27.75
C ASN A 275 -15.33 16.50 -29.07
N GLY A 276 -16.46 16.02 -29.58
CA GLY A 276 -16.52 14.98 -30.59
C GLY A 276 -15.92 15.38 -31.93
N ARG A 277 -15.14 14.45 -32.50
CA ARG A 277 -15.33 13.90 -33.84
C ARG A 277 -14.38 12.72 -34.09
N ASP A 278 -14.98 11.63 -34.57
CA ASP A 278 -14.43 10.52 -35.34
C ASP A 278 -13.14 9.83 -34.84
N HIS A 279 -13.31 8.78 -34.03
CA HIS A 279 -12.25 7.80 -33.77
C HIS A 279 -12.39 6.59 -34.70
N LYS A 280 -11.38 6.38 -35.54
CA LYS A 280 -11.17 5.11 -36.27
C LYS A 280 -10.48 4.14 -35.31
N ILE A 281 -11.22 3.14 -34.83
CA ILE A 281 -10.69 2.09 -33.96
C ILE A 281 -9.81 1.18 -34.80
N ILE A 282 -8.51 1.11 -34.48
CA ILE A 282 -7.61 0.08 -35.00
C ILE A 282 -7.36 -0.91 -33.86
N ILE A 283 -7.87 -2.12 -34.03
CA ILE A 283 -7.60 -3.26 -33.14
C ILE A 283 -6.23 -3.81 -33.57
N ILE A 284 -5.23 -3.72 -32.69
CA ILE A 284 -3.97 -4.44 -32.88
C ILE A 284 -4.07 -5.69 -32.01
N ASP A 285 -4.14 -6.84 -32.67
CA ASP A 285 -4.03 -8.16 -32.06
C ASP A 285 -2.55 -8.37 -31.71
N GLU A 286 -2.25 -8.64 -30.44
CA GLU A 286 -0.88 -8.84 -29.96
C GLU A 286 -0.67 -10.33 -29.66
N ASP A 287 -0.66 -11.14 -30.72
CA ASP A 287 0.01 -12.42 -30.71
C ASP A 287 1.51 -12.18 -30.91
N SER A 288 2.33 -12.61 -29.94
CA SER A 288 3.66 -13.24 -30.09
C SER A 288 4.80 -12.66 -29.23
N TYR A 289 5.27 -13.54 -28.33
CA TYR A 289 6.57 -13.64 -27.60
C TYR A 289 6.78 -12.87 -26.28
#